data_AF-A0A969I4F3-F1
#
_entry.id   AF-A0A969I4F3-F1
#
_cell.length_a   1.000
_cell.length_b   1.000
_cell.length_c   1.000
_cell.angle_alpha   90.00
_cell.angle_beta   90.00
_cell.angle_gamma   90.00
#
_symmetry.space_group_name_H-M   'P 1'
#
loop_
_entity.id
_entity.type
_entity.pdbx_description
1 polymer ?
#
loop_
_entity_poly.entity_id
_entity_poly.type
_entity_poly.pdbx_seq_one_letter_code
_entity_poly.pdbx_strand_id
1 'polypeptide(L)'
;SVAKLVRERERPYGRNRRWRALNTERPGIDCWDDQRDALADCDAIGGTGVGGEIELYPIVETEQEQQVCRRVFVPAPLQPEQEREITAIARTIIAGLNLVGLIGIELFCTADGRIWVNEIAPRTHNSGHYSLDACTTSQFSMQLQAVAGRPLPSVHLLSPSAATINLLGYEQAQSDYAAEREKLATLPGAHVYWYGKSAARPGRKLGHVTLCLPLADLSLARAQASLAEAIWRRQAS
;
A
#
# COMPACT_ATOMS: atom_id res chain seq x y z
N SER A 1 21.27 10.09 -11.45
CA SER A 1 20.95 10.47 -10.05
C SER A 1 19.53 10.01 -9.74
N VAL A 2 19.21 9.82 -8.45
CA VAL A 2 17.89 9.37 -7.94
C VAL A 2 16.72 10.23 -8.46
N ALA A 3 17.00 11.44 -8.94
CA ALA A 3 16.06 12.35 -9.60
C ALA A 3 15.45 11.86 -10.95
N LYS A 4 15.83 10.69 -11.49
CA LYS A 4 15.25 10.15 -12.74
C LYS A 4 14.13 9.10 -12.52
N LEU A 5 13.82 8.71 -11.27
CA LEU A 5 12.95 7.55 -10.98
C LEU A 5 11.54 7.91 -10.47
N VAL A 6 11.22 9.20 -10.26
CA VAL A 6 9.95 9.61 -9.67
C VAL A 6 9.23 10.54 -10.64
N ARG A 7 8.03 10.15 -11.08
CA ARG A 7 7.15 11.04 -11.84
C ARG A 7 6.15 11.66 -10.88
N GLU A 8 6.26 12.96 -10.65
CA GLU A 8 5.14 13.72 -10.08
C GLU A 8 3.99 13.75 -11.09
N ARG A 9 2.79 13.51 -10.56
CA ARG A 9 1.57 13.40 -11.33
C ARG A 9 0.98 14.78 -11.61
N GLU A 10 1.43 15.47 -12.67
CA GLU A 10 0.64 16.56 -13.27
C GLU A 10 -0.38 15.95 -14.25
N ARG A 11 -1.65 15.86 -13.85
CA ARG A 11 -2.76 15.53 -14.77
C ARG A 11 -3.34 16.80 -15.37
N PRO A 12 -3.42 16.96 -16.70
CA PRO A 12 -4.17 18.06 -17.28
C PRO A 12 -5.60 17.63 -17.64
N TYR A 13 -6.59 18.17 -16.93
CA TYR A 13 -7.52 19.04 -17.64
C TYR A 13 -6.99 20.46 -17.45
N GLY A 14 -6.20 20.90 -18.42
CA GLY A 14 -5.50 22.19 -18.37
C GLY A 14 -4.09 22.07 -18.95
N ARG A 15 -3.92 22.44 -20.22
CA ARG A 15 -2.62 22.49 -20.90
C ARG A 15 -1.61 23.25 -20.04
N ASN A 16 -0.46 22.66 -19.74
CA ASN A 16 0.76 23.43 -19.60
C ASN A 16 2.00 22.68 -20.11
N ARG A 17 2.77 23.37 -20.95
CA ARG A 17 3.94 22.84 -21.67
C ARG A 17 5.18 23.02 -20.80
N ARG A 18 5.57 22.04 -19.96
CA ARG A 18 6.89 22.15 -19.32
C ARG A 18 7.56 20.87 -18.80
N TRP A 19 7.54 19.75 -19.53
CA TRP A 19 8.37 18.58 -19.13
C TRP A 19 8.93 17.75 -20.31
N ARG A 20 9.58 18.41 -21.29
CA ARG A 20 10.26 17.74 -22.42
C ARG A 20 11.76 17.46 -22.22
N ALA A 21 12.34 17.76 -21.07
CA ALA A 21 13.80 17.86 -20.96
C ALA A 21 14.54 16.69 -20.26
N LEU A 22 13.86 15.66 -19.74
CA LEU A 22 14.55 14.60 -18.97
C LEU A 22 14.62 13.21 -19.64
N ASN A 23 14.13 13.05 -20.86
CA ASN A 23 14.06 11.74 -21.53
C ASN A 23 14.84 11.64 -22.86
N THR A 24 15.88 12.46 -23.05
CA THR A 24 16.62 12.51 -24.33
C THR A 24 17.61 11.36 -24.56
N GLU A 25 17.73 10.38 -23.67
CA GLU A 25 18.76 9.33 -23.79
C GLU A 25 18.23 7.90 -23.98
N ARG A 26 16.91 7.67 -24.05
CA ARG A 26 16.35 6.37 -24.51
C ARG A 26 15.12 6.59 -25.40
N PRO A 27 15.24 6.49 -26.73
CA PRO A 27 14.10 6.55 -27.63
C PRO A 27 13.23 5.30 -27.40
N GLY A 28 11.95 5.46 -27.06
CA GLY A 28 10.96 4.36 -27.13
C GLY A 28 10.09 4.09 -25.90
N ILE A 29 10.27 4.78 -24.77
CA ILE A 29 9.43 4.54 -23.57
C ILE A 29 8.23 5.48 -23.59
N ASP A 30 7.07 4.98 -24.04
CA ASP A 30 5.77 5.57 -23.73
C ASP A 30 5.17 4.84 -22.52
N CYS A 31 5.43 5.39 -21.32
CA CYS A 31 5.06 4.80 -20.03
C CYS A 31 3.54 4.59 -19.83
N TRP A 32 2.71 5.18 -20.69
CA TRP A 32 1.25 5.08 -20.58
C TRP A 32 0.70 3.79 -21.20
N ASP A 33 1.37 3.26 -22.21
CA ASP A 33 0.96 2.00 -22.84
C ASP A 33 1.47 0.80 -22.03
N ASP A 34 2.69 0.86 -21.47
CA ASP A 34 3.22 -0.18 -20.56
C ASP A 34 2.41 -0.31 -19.24
N GLN A 35 1.72 0.75 -18.80
CA GLN A 35 0.85 0.73 -17.61
C GLN A 35 -0.40 -0.16 -17.77
N ARG A 36 -0.86 -0.40 -19.00
CA ARG A 36 -2.02 -1.26 -19.24
C ARG A 36 -1.69 -2.75 -19.11
N ASP A 37 -0.41 -3.10 -19.08
CA ASP A 37 0.11 -4.47 -18.98
C ASP A 37 0.57 -4.83 -17.55
N ALA A 38 0.29 -3.97 -16.56
CA ALA A 38 0.53 -4.29 -15.16
C ALA A 38 -0.41 -5.43 -14.70
N LEU A 39 0.17 -6.53 -14.21
CA LEU A 39 -0.60 -7.65 -13.66
C LEU A 39 -1.15 -7.34 -12.26
N ALA A 40 -0.40 -6.56 -11.49
CA ALA A 40 -0.73 -6.16 -10.14
C ALA A 40 0.05 -4.90 -9.74
N ASP A 41 -0.56 -4.07 -8.88
CA ASP A 41 0.13 -2.98 -8.20
C ASP A 41 0.81 -3.56 -6.95
N CYS A 42 2.06 -3.20 -6.68
CA CYS A 42 2.77 -3.64 -5.49
C CYS A 42 3.37 -2.44 -4.77
N ASP A 43 3.38 -2.47 -3.44
CA ASP A 43 3.95 -1.39 -2.65
C ASP A 43 5.08 -1.90 -1.76
N ALA A 44 6.16 -1.12 -1.68
CA ALA A 44 7.19 -1.26 -0.67
C ALA A 44 6.99 -0.19 0.41
N ILE A 45 7.00 -0.59 1.68
CA ILE A 45 7.00 0.32 2.82
C ILE A 45 8.35 0.19 3.53
N GLY A 46 8.99 1.32 3.81
CA GLY A 46 10.33 1.35 4.39
C GLY A 46 10.52 2.43 5.43
N GLY A 47 11.24 2.10 6.50
CA GLY A 47 11.69 3.04 7.51
C GLY A 47 13.17 3.33 7.37
N THR A 48 13.57 4.57 7.66
CA THR A 48 14.97 4.98 7.72
C THR A 48 15.28 5.87 8.92
N GLY A 49 16.38 5.56 9.61
CA GLY A 49 16.82 6.21 10.84
C GLY A 49 17.80 7.36 10.60
N VAL A 50 18.14 8.08 11.67
CA VAL A 50 19.12 9.19 11.63
C VAL A 50 20.51 8.72 11.19
N GLY A 51 20.86 7.46 11.46
CA GLY A 51 22.12 6.84 11.03
C GLY A 51 22.11 6.32 9.59
N GLY A 52 21.00 6.45 8.87
CA GLY A 52 20.83 5.92 7.52
C GLY A 52 20.53 4.41 7.48
N GLU A 53 20.20 3.80 8.62
CA GLU A 53 19.67 2.44 8.65
C GLU A 53 18.38 2.38 7.81
N ILE A 54 18.13 1.24 7.16
CA ILE A 54 16.93 1.03 6.34
C ILE A 54 16.33 -0.33 6.64
N GLU A 55 15.10 -0.32 7.14
CA GLU A 55 14.26 -1.50 7.34
C GLU A 55 13.08 -1.48 6.37
N LEU A 56 12.82 -2.60 5.72
CA LEU A 56 11.73 -2.75 4.76
C LEU A 56 10.72 -3.76 5.28
N TYR A 57 9.46 -3.37 5.20
CA TYR A 57 8.34 -4.26 5.45
C TYR A 57 8.23 -5.30 4.33
N PRO A 58 7.61 -6.47 4.61
CA PRO A 58 7.24 -7.43 3.58
C PRO A 58 6.46 -6.74 2.45
N ILE A 59 6.82 -6.98 1.19
CA ILE A 59 6.19 -6.35 0.03
C ILE A 59 4.73 -6.77 -0.06
N VAL A 60 3.86 -5.82 -0.41
CA VAL A 60 2.41 -6.05 -0.50
C VAL A 60 1.91 -5.91 -1.93
N GLU A 61 0.92 -6.73 -2.29
CA GLU A 61 0.09 -6.51 -3.47
C GLU A 61 -1.02 -5.53 -3.08
N THR A 62 -1.33 -4.56 -3.94
CA THR A 62 -2.47 -3.66 -3.76
C THR A 62 -3.45 -3.80 -4.92
N GLU A 63 -4.74 -3.79 -4.60
CA GLU A 63 -5.81 -3.73 -5.59
C GLU A 63 -6.49 -2.36 -5.51
N GLN A 64 -6.40 -1.59 -6.58
CA GLN A 64 -7.02 -0.28 -6.72
C GLN A 64 -8.38 -0.41 -7.43
N GLU A 65 -9.42 0.28 -6.94
CA GLU A 65 -10.69 0.44 -7.66
C GLU A 65 -11.02 1.93 -7.73
N GLN A 66 -11.33 2.45 -8.92
CA GLN A 66 -11.65 3.87 -9.12
C GLN A 66 -10.60 4.83 -8.51
N GLN A 67 -9.31 4.48 -8.61
CA GLN A 67 -8.18 5.24 -8.06
C GLN A 67 -8.13 5.28 -6.52
N VAL A 68 -8.79 4.34 -5.85
CA VAL A 68 -8.74 4.16 -4.39
C VAL A 68 -8.23 2.76 -4.08
N CYS A 69 -7.20 2.68 -3.24
CA CYS A 69 -6.72 1.40 -2.72
C CYS A 69 -7.86 0.72 -1.97
N ARG A 70 -8.29 -0.44 -2.46
CA ARG A 70 -9.42 -1.18 -1.94
C ARG A 70 -8.96 -2.32 -1.07
N ARG A 71 -7.99 -3.10 -1.57
CA ARG A 71 -7.42 -4.27 -0.86
C ARG A 71 -5.90 -4.23 -0.88
N VAL A 72 -5.32 -4.86 0.12
CA VAL A 72 -3.88 -5.04 0.28
C VAL A 72 -3.63 -6.46 0.76
N PHE A 73 -2.74 -7.19 0.11
CA PHE A 73 -2.38 -8.56 0.45
C PHE A 73 -0.89 -8.65 0.76
N VAL A 74 -0.55 -9.37 1.82
CA VAL A 74 0.84 -9.59 2.23
C VAL A 74 1.04 -11.07 2.58
N PRO A 75 2.15 -11.70 2.17
CA PRO A 75 3.14 -11.19 1.20
C PRO A 75 2.55 -11.07 -0.22
N ALA A 76 3.12 -10.17 -1.02
CA ALA A 76 2.82 -10.09 -2.46
C ALA A 76 3.23 -11.40 -3.17
N PRO A 77 2.47 -11.88 -4.18
CA PRO A 77 2.77 -13.12 -4.91
C PRO A 77 3.86 -12.90 -5.98
N LEU A 78 5.05 -12.50 -5.53
CA LEU A 78 6.17 -12.14 -6.39
C LEU A 78 7.09 -13.32 -6.67
N GLN A 79 7.72 -13.32 -7.85
CA GLN A 79 8.88 -14.18 -8.08
C GLN A 79 10.07 -13.66 -7.25
N PRO A 80 11.01 -14.54 -6.83
CA PRO A 80 12.16 -14.15 -6.02
C PRO A 80 13.03 -13.04 -6.65
N GLU A 81 13.09 -12.97 -7.98
CA GLU A 81 13.79 -11.92 -8.73
C GLU A 81 13.08 -10.56 -8.61
N GLN A 82 11.75 -10.54 -8.69
CA GLN A 82 10.94 -9.33 -8.57
C GLN A 82 11.05 -8.76 -7.15
N GLU A 83 10.97 -9.61 -6.12
CA GLU A 83 11.13 -9.17 -4.73
C GLU A 83 12.51 -8.57 -4.48
N ARG A 84 13.57 -9.19 -5.03
CA ARG A 84 14.94 -8.66 -4.99
C ARG A 84 15.06 -7.31 -5.69
N GLU A 85 14.45 -7.16 -6.86
CA GLU A 85 14.47 -5.91 -7.63
C GLU A 85 13.72 -4.78 -6.91
N ILE A 86 12.50 -5.05 -6.44
CA ILE A 86 11.71 -4.08 -5.65
C ILE A 86 12.47 -3.65 -4.39
N THR A 87 13.08 -4.60 -3.68
CA THR A 87 13.90 -4.34 -2.50
C THR A 87 15.08 -3.42 -2.84
N ALA A 88 15.78 -3.70 -3.94
CA ALA A 88 16.92 -2.90 -4.37
C ALA A 88 16.50 -1.47 -4.80
N ILE A 89 15.38 -1.35 -5.52
CA ILE A 89 14.78 -0.05 -5.89
C ILE A 89 14.43 0.74 -4.62
N ALA A 90 13.72 0.13 -3.68
CA ALA A 90 13.29 0.78 -2.44
C ALA A 90 14.49 1.28 -1.62
N ARG A 91 15.51 0.44 -1.40
CA ARG A 91 16.74 0.83 -0.69
C ARG A 91 17.48 1.98 -1.39
N THR A 92 17.55 1.95 -2.72
CA THR A 92 18.20 3.01 -3.52
C THR A 92 17.47 4.34 -3.39
N ILE A 93 16.14 4.32 -3.46
CA ILE A 93 15.30 5.51 -3.29
C ILE A 93 15.47 6.08 -1.89
N ILE A 94 15.33 5.25 -0.85
CA ILE A 94 15.41 5.68 0.55
C ILE A 94 16.77 6.31 0.85
N ALA A 95 17.87 5.63 0.46
CA ALA A 95 19.22 6.16 0.67
C ALA A 95 19.46 7.49 -0.08
N GLY A 96 18.79 7.70 -1.21
CA GLY A 96 18.93 8.90 -2.03
C GLY A 96 18.13 10.12 -1.56
N LEU A 97 17.08 9.92 -0.75
CA LEU A 97 16.18 10.99 -0.33
C LEU A 97 16.62 11.71 0.96
N ASN A 98 17.61 11.16 1.68
CA ASN A 98 18.08 11.68 2.97
C ASN A 98 16.92 11.97 3.95
N LEU A 99 15.94 11.06 3.97
CA LEU A 99 14.76 11.10 4.82
C LEU A 99 15.08 10.50 6.20
N VAL A 100 14.35 10.92 7.23
CA VAL A 100 14.22 10.19 8.49
C VAL A 100 12.74 9.94 8.75
N GLY A 101 12.35 8.70 9.02
CA GLY A 101 10.95 8.29 9.17
C GLY A 101 10.56 7.19 8.19
N LEU A 102 9.30 7.19 7.74
CA LEU A 102 8.73 6.24 6.81
C LEU A 102 8.56 6.79 5.40
N ILE A 103 8.57 5.86 4.46
CA ILE A 103 8.20 6.06 3.08
C ILE A 103 7.32 4.90 2.59
N GLY A 104 6.30 5.22 1.79
CA GLY A 104 5.62 4.28 0.91
C GLY A 104 6.09 4.50 -0.52
N ILE A 105 6.34 3.43 -1.25
CA ILE A 105 6.78 3.44 -2.65
C ILE A 105 5.80 2.54 -3.40
N GLU A 106 4.96 3.15 -4.24
CA GLU A 106 4.04 2.43 -5.11
C GLU A 106 4.77 2.00 -6.39
N LEU A 107 4.57 0.76 -6.81
CA LEU A 107 5.22 0.17 -7.97
C LEU A 107 4.20 -0.55 -8.88
N PHE A 108 4.46 -0.53 -10.17
CA PHE A 108 3.80 -1.42 -11.13
C PHE A 108 4.70 -2.63 -11.40
N CYS A 109 4.12 -3.82 -11.29
CA CYS A 109 4.76 -5.07 -11.66
C CYS A 109 4.11 -5.60 -12.95
N THR A 110 4.87 -5.64 -14.04
CA THR A 110 4.36 -6.07 -15.35
C THR A 110 4.45 -7.59 -15.51
N ALA A 111 3.68 -8.14 -16.46
CA ALA A 111 3.66 -9.57 -16.75
C ALA A 111 5.01 -10.16 -17.18
N ASP A 112 5.83 -9.35 -17.83
CA ASP A 112 7.18 -9.71 -18.26
C ASP A 112 8.26 -9.46 -17.19
N GLY A 113 7.85 -9.15 -15.96
CA GLY A 113 8.73 -9.03 -14.79
C GLY A 113 9.39 -7.68 -14.61
N ARG A 114 9.09 -6.66 -15.44
CA ARG A 114 9.60 -5.30 -15.24
C ARG A 114 8.94 -4.63 -14.03
N ILE A 115 9.72 -3.82 -13.32
CA ILE A 115 9.28 -3.05 -12.16
C ILE A 115 9.38 -1.55 -12.45
N TRP A 116 8.27 -0.83 -12.27
CA TRP A 116 8.22 0.62 -12.45
C TRP A 116 7.81 1.34 -11.18
N VAL A 117 8.53 2.40 -10.80
CA VAL A 117 8.12 3.26 -9.69
C VAL A 117 6.98 4.16 -10.17
N ASN A 118 5.85 4.13 -9.45
CA ASN A 118 4.69 4.96 -9.72
C ASN A 118 4.72 6.26 -8.91
N GLU A 119 4.60 6.14 -7.59
CA GLU A 119 4.47 7.27 -6.66
C GLU A 119 5.27 6.99 -5.39
N ILE A 120 5.69 8.07 -4.71
CA ILE A 120 6.38 8.01 -3.43
C ILE A 120 5.64 8.89 -2.42
N ALA A 121 5.36 8.34 -1.25
CA ALA A 121 4.77 9.05 -0.13
C ALA A 121 5.72 9.02 1.08
N PRO A 122 6.41 10.13 1.42
CA PRO A 122 7.36 10.21 2.55
C PRO A 122 6.62 10.34 3.90
N ARG A 123 5.75 9.37 4.18
CA ARG A 123 4.91 9.26 5.37
C ARG A 123 4.42 7.83 5.52
N THR A 124 3.70 7.55 6.61
CA THR A 124 2.87 6.35 6.72
C THR A 124 1.95 6.21 5.50
N HIS A 125 1.83 5.00 4.98
CA HIS A 125 1.08 4.69 3.77
C HIS A 125 -0.12 3.79 4.06
N ASN A 126 -1.18 3.92 3.25
CA ASN A 126 -2.40 3.15 3.49
C ASN A 126 -2.16 1.64 3.30
N SER A 127 -1.33 1.27 2.33
CA SER A 127 -0.94 -0.13 2.13
C SER A 127 -0.05 -0.69 3.23
N GLY A 128 0.45 0.13 4.15
CA GLY A 128 1.16 -0.33 5.35
C GLY A 128 0.25 -0.61 6.55
N HIS A 129 -1.08 -0.43 6.47
CA HIS A 129 -1.96 -0.53 7.65
C HIS A 129 -1.99 -1.94 8.26
N TYR A 130 -1.82 -2.98 7.45
CA TYR A 130 -1.71 -4.38 7.92
C TYR A 130 -0.66 -4.56 9.02
N SER A 131 0.40 -3.75 9.01
CA SER A 131 1.51 -3.85 9.97
C SER A 131 1.09 -3.60 11.42
N LEU A 132 -0.10 -3.03 11.67
CA LEU A 132 -0.66 -2.88 13.00
C LEU A 132 -0.87 -4.23 13.70
N ASP A 133 -1.31 -5.24 12.95
CA ASP A 133 -1.71 -6.54 13.53
C ASP A 133 -0.87 -7.71 12.99
N ALA A 134 -0.34 -7.59 11.77
CA ALA A 134 0.35 -8.67 11.09
C ALA A 134 1.88 -8.57 11.15
N CYS A 135 2.46 -7.53 11.74
CA CYS A 135 3.92 -7.36 11.88
C CYS A 135 4.36 -7.19 13.33
N THR A 136 5.63 -7.52 13.62
CA THR A 136 6.27 -7.28 14.92
C THR A 136 6.27 -5.80 15.32
N THR A 137 6.35 -4.90 14.34
CA THR A 137 6.32 -3.45 14.55
C THR A 137 5.43 -2.80 13.51
N SER A 138 4.42 -2.05 13.93
CA SER A 138 3.60 -1.26 13.01
C SER A 138 4.37 -0.12 12.38
N GLN A 139 3.96 0.28 11.17
CA GLN A 139 4.52 1.42 10.45
C GLN A 139 4.50 2.69 11.33
N PHE A 140 3.46 2.88 12.15
CA PHE A 140 3.35 4.02 13.05
C PHE A 140 4.38 3.99 14.18
N SER A 141 4.64 2.80 14.75
CA SER A 141 5.70 2.62 15.74
C SER A 141 7.07 2.82 15.11
N MET A 142 7.32 2.28 13.91
CA MET A 142 8.56 2.51 13.17
C MET A 142 8.81 3.99 12.90
N GLN A 143 7.80 4.73 12.42
CA GLN A 143 7.89 6.19 12.24
C GLN A 143 8.36 6.87 13.52
N LEU A 144 7.77 6.51 14.67
CA LEU A 144 8.12 7.11 15.96
C LEU A 144 9.56 6.77 16.39
N GLN A 145 10.00 5.51 16.22
CA GLN A 145 11.38 5.12 16.54
C GLN A 145 12.40 5.87 15.68
N ALA A 146 12.14 5.95 14.36
CA ALA A 146 13.00 6.63 13.40
C ALA A 146 13.15 8.12 13.73
N VAL A 147 12.03 8.84 13.93
CA VAL A 147 12.08 10.29 14.24
C VAL A 147 12.64 10.58 15.64
N ALA A 148 12.53 9.62 16.57
CA ALA A 148 13.14 9.74 17.89
C ALA A 148 14.64 9.41 17.91
N GLY A 149 15.24 9.06 16.76
CA GLY A 149 16.65 8.68 16.68
C GLY A 149 16.99 7.37 17.40
N ARG A 150 16.00 6.49 17.55
CA ARG A 150 16.18 5.17 18.17
C ARG A 150 16.52 4.12 17.10
N PRO A 151 17.18 3.01 17.47
CA PRO A 151 17.41 1.90 16.54
C PRO A 151 16.11 1.44 15.88
N LEU A 152 16.16 1.21 14.56
CA LEU A 152 15.00 0.71 13.84
C LEU A 152 14.66 -0.71 14.30
N PRO A 153 13.40 -0.98 14.68
CA PRO A 153 12.98 -2.32 15.09
C PRO A 153 12.77 -3.25 13.89
N SER A 154 12.71 -4.55 14.13
CA SER A 154 12.35 -5.52 13.10
C SER A 154 10.86 -5.44 12.72
N VAL A 155 10.53 -5.84 11.49
CA VAL A 155 9.20 -5.67 10.87
C VAL A 155 8.66 -6.96 10.23
N HIS A 156 9.10 -8.13 10.72
CA HIS A 156 8.68 -9.42 10.17
C HIS A 156 7.21 -9.72 10.44
N LEU A 157 6.60 -10.54 9.58
CA LEU A 157 5.22 -10.97 9.77
C LEU A 157 5.06 -11.85 11.02
N LEU A 158 3.96 -11.63 11.75
CA LEU A 158 3.52 -12.48 12.86
C LEU A 158 2.56 -13.58 12.40
N SER A 159 1.87 -13.38 11.27
CA SER A 159 1.01 -14.37 10.62
C SER A 159 1.57 -14.74 9.24
N PRO A 160 1.33 -15.96 8.74
CA PRO A 160 1.79 -16.36 7.40
C PRO A 160 1.33 -15.44 6.26
N SER A 161 0.14 -14.88 6.35
CA SER A 161 -0.33 -13.82 5.45
C SER A 161 -1.35 -12.91 6.14
N ALA A 162 -1.69 -11.78 5.50
CA ALA A 162 -2.81 -10.95 5.89
C ALA A 162 -3.48 -10.28 4.68
N ALA A 163 -4.77 -9.97 4.83
CA ALA A 163 -5.53 -9.17 3.88
C ALA A 163 -6.07 -7.93 4.59
N THR A 164 -5.82 -6.74 4.05
CA THR A 164 -6.39 -5.48 4.56
C THR A 164 -7.36 -4.90 3.55
N ILE A 165 -8.54 -4.54 4.02
CA ILE A 165 -9.63 -4.02 3.21
C ILE A 165 -9.99 -2.63 3.72
N ASN A 166 -9.97 -1.63 2.83
CA ASN A 166 -10.44 -0.29 3.18
C ASN A 166 -11.97 -0.27 3.26
N LEU A 167 -12.49 0.22 4.39
CA LEU A 167 -13.92 0.38 4.62
C LEU A 167 -14.35 1.74 4.04
N LEU A 168 -14.89 1.73 2.83
CA LEU A 168 -15.31 2.93 2.09
C LEU A 168 -16.79 3.25 2.33
N GLY A 169 -17.15 4.53 2.31
CA GLY A 169 -18.55 4.93 2.17
C GLY A 169 -19.05 4.69 0.75
N TYR A 170 -20.28 4.21 0.60
CA TYR A 170 -20.92 3.96 -0.71
C TYR A 170 -22.09 4.91 -0.98
N GLU A 171 -22.60 5.54 0.06
CA GLU A 171 -23.74 6.42 0.06
C GLU A 171 -23.42 7.76 0.74
N GLN A 172 -24.33 8.72 0.58
CA GLN A 172 -24.38 9.92 1.41
C GLN A 172 -25.26 9.63 2.64
N ALA A 173 -24.65 9.43 3.81
CA ALA A 173 -25.39 9.14 5.04
C ALA A 173 -24.65 9.63 6.28
N GLN A 174 -25.39 9.91 7.36
CA GLN A 174 -24.84 9.97 8.71
C GLN A 174 -24.98 8.57 9.30
N SER A 175 -23.90 7.80 9.26
CA SER A 175 -23.87 6.41 9.68
C SER A 175 -22.46 6.06 10.10
N ASP A 176 -22.34 5.36 11.22
CA ASP A 176 -21.08 4.82 11.68
C ASP A 176 -20.89 3.33 11.29
N TYR A 177 -21.90 2.70 10.68
CA TYR A 177 -21.88 1.29 10.26
C TYR A 177 -21.61 0.30 11.43
N ALA A 178 -22.15 0.59 12.62
CA ALA A 178 -21.93 -0.25 13.80
C ALA A 178 -22.22 -1.74 13.55
N ALA A 179 -23.35 -2.08 12.93
CA ALA A 179 -23.74 -3.47 12.69
C ALA A 179 -22.78 -4.20 11.72
N GLU A 180 -22.33 -3.53 10.66
CA GLU A 180 -21.35 -4.07 9.72
C GLU A 180 -19.97 -4.23 10.37
N ARG A 181 -19.54 -3.26 11.19
CA ARG A 181 -18.29 -3.35 11.97
C ARG A 181 -18.33 -4.52 12.97
N GLU A 182 -19.43 -4.70 13.68
CA GLU A 182 -19.61 -5.82 14.62
C GLU A 182 -19.53 -7.16 13.89
N LYS A 183 -20.20 -7.31 12.73
CA LYS A 183 -20.11 -8.52 11.91
C LYS A 183 -18.69 -8.76 11.41
N LEU A 184 -17.99 -7.74 10.94
CA LEU A 184 -16.58 -7.86 10.51
C LEU A 184 -15.68 -8.34 11.66
N ALA A 185 -15.89 -7.84 12.88
CA ALA A 185 -15.11 -8.23 14.05
C ALA A 185 -15.33 -9.71 14.46
N THR A 186 -16.37 -10.37 13.96
CA THR A 186 -16.58 -11.82 14.18
C THR A 186 -15.76 -12.72 13.26
N LEU A 187 -15.16 -12.16 12.18
CA LEU A 187 -14.33 -12.94 11.28
C LEU A 187 -13.03 -13.40 11.99
N PRO A 188 -12.59 -14.65 11.82
CA PRO A 188 -11.35 -15.13 12.42
C PRO A 188 -10.15 -14.26 12.01
N GLY A 189 -9.38 -13.80 13.00
CA GLY A 189 -8.19 -12.98 12.76
C GLY A 189 -8.50 -11.55 12.33
N ALA A 190 -9.73 -11.06 12.49
CA ALA A 190 -10.11 -9.71 12.08
C ALA A 190 -9.80 -8.64 13.13
N HIS A 191 -9.22 -7.54 12.65
CA HIS A 191 -8.91 -6.35 13.41
C HIS A 191 -9.54 -5.15 12.71
N VAL A 192 -10.60 -4.60 13.31
CA VAL A 192 -11.37 -3.48 12.73
C VAL A 192 -10.89 -2.16 13.31
N TYR A 193 -10.46 -1.24 12.42
CA TYR A 193 -10.04 0.11 12.78
C TYR A 193 -11.03 1.13 12.22
N TRP A 194 -11.71 1.83 13.14
CA TRP A 194 -12.66 2.88 12.80
C TRP A 194 -12.06 4.27 13.01
N TYR A 195 -12.16 5.15 12.01
CA TYR A 195 -11.55 6.49 12.08
C TYR A 195 -12.44 7.55 12.73
N GLY A 196 -13.58 7.17 13.32
CA GLY A 196 -14.47 8.11 14.02
C GLY A 196 -15.19 9.11 13.10
N LYS A 197 -15.31 8.82 11.79
CA LYS A 197 -15.96 9.71 10.82
C LYS A 197 -17.47 9.50 10.84
N SER A 198 -18.24 10.52 11.23
CA SER A 198 -19.72 10.44 11.36
C SER A 198 -20.47 10.46 10.03
N ALA A 199 -19.86 10.97 8.95
CA ALA A 199 -20.48 11.09 7.64
C ALA A 199 -19.85 10.16 6.60
N ALA A 200 -20.66 9.27 6.04
CA ALA A 200 -20.35 8.48 4.87
C ALA A 200 -20.53 9.31 3.60
N ARG A 201 -19.60 9.16 2.65
CA ARG A 201 -19.70 9.69 1.28
C ARG A 201 -19.07 8.67 0.33
N PRO A 202 -19.55 8.56 -0.92
CA PRO A 202 -18.95 7.68 -1.91
C PRO A 202 -17.42 7.86 -1.99
N GLY A 203 -16.67 6.77 -1.82
CA GLY A 203 -15.20 6.74 -1.88
C GLY A 203 -14.48 7.25 -0.64
N ARG A 204 -15.18 7.77 0.38
CA ARG A 204 -14.53 8.24 1.62
C ARG A 204 -14.05 7.03 2.42
N LYS A 205 -12.75 6.98 2.75
CA LYS A 205 -12.20 5.99 3.70
C LYS A 205 -12.72 6.25 5.10
N LEU A 206 -13.51 5.34 5.66
CA LEU A 206 -14.13 5.42 6.98
C LEU A 206 -13.39 4.59 8.04
N GLY A 207 -12.73 3.52 7.60
CA GLY A 207 -11.90 2.65 8.41
C GLY A 207 -11.10 1.68 7.56
N HIS A 208 -10.53 0.66 8.19
CA HIS A 208 -10.04 -0.54 7.52
C HIS A 208 -10.29 -1.76 8.41
N VAL A 209 -10.28 -2.95 7.81
CA VAL A 209 -10.18 -4.22 8.54
C VAL A 209 -8.96 -4.96 8.04
N THR A 210 -8.17 -5.51 8.96
CA THR A 210 -7.06 -6.41 8.66
C THR A 210 -7.42 -7.81 9.12
N LEU A 211 -7.30 -8.79 8.23
CA LEU A 211 -7.52 -10.21 8.50
C LEU A 211 -6.16 -10.90 8.53
N CYS A 212 -5.69 -11.31 9.71
CA CYS A 212 -4.49 -12.13 9.87
C CYS A 212 -4.84 -13.60 9.60
N LEU A 213 -4.14 -14.23 8.67
CA LEU A 213 -4.51 -15.53 8.13
C LEU A 213 -3.51 -16.63 8.53
N PRO A 214 -3.98 -17.86 8.81
CA PRO A 214 -3.14 -18.93 9.33
C PRO A 214 -2.27 -19.62 8.26
N LEU A 215 -2.45 -19.28 6.98
CA LEU A 215 -1.76 -19.90 5.85
C LEU A 215 -1.24 -18.82 4.89
N ALA A 216 -0.08 -19.07 4.29
CA ALA A 216 0.45 -18.26 3.20
C ALA A 216 -0.23 -18.67 1.88
N ASP A 217 -1.53 -18.42 1.77
CA ASP A 217 -2.35 -18.76 0.61
C ASP A 217 -3.12 -17.51 0.12
N LEU A 218 -2.73 -17.01 -1.05
CA LEU A 218 -3.35 -15.84 -1.66
C LEU A 218 -4.82 -16.09 -2.04
N SER A 219 -5.18 -17.31 -2.42
CA SER A 219 -6.56 -17.65 -2.76
C SER A 219 -7.46 -17.56 -1.53
N LEU A 220 -6.98 -18.06 -0.39
CA LEU A 220 -7.63 -17.87 0.91
C LEU A 220 -7.73 -16.37 1.25
N ALA A 221 -6.65 -15.62 1.09
CA ALA A 221 -6.64 -14.19 1.38
C ALA A 221 -7.65 -13.39 0.56
N ARG A 222 -7.73 -13.66 -0.74
CA ARG A 222 -8.72 -13.04 -1.64
C ARG A 222 -10.16 -13.46 -1.32
N ALA A 223 -10.37 -14.71 -0.93
CA ALA A 223 -11.69 -15.20 -0.50
C ALA A 223 -12.15 -14.51 0.80
N GLN A 224 -11.27 -14.39 1.78
CA GLN A 224 -11.55 -13.70 3.05
C GLN A 224 -11.77 -12.20 2.85
N ALA A 225 -10.98 -11.56 1.98
CA ALA A 225 -11.21 -10.16 1.63
C ALA A 225 -12.57 -9.96 0.93
N SER A 226 -12.97 -10.87 0.04
CA SER A 226 -14.27 -10.83 -0.63
C SER A 226 -15.42 -11.01 0.35
N LEU A 227 -15.27 -11.89 1.35
CA LEU A 227 -16.24 -12.06 2.43
C LEU A 227 -16.38 -10.79 3.28
N ALA A 228 -15.26 -10.19 3.72
CA ALA A 228 -15.29 -8.94 4.48
C ALA A 228 -15.96 -7.81 3.70
N GLU A 229 -15.69 -7.69 2.41
CA GLU A 229 -16.36 -6.71 1.56
C GLU A 229 -17.85 -6.99 1.38
N ALA A 230 -18.27 -8.26 1.29
CA ALA A 230 -19.67 -8.62 1.22
C ALA A 230 -20.42 -8.27 2.51
N ILE A 231 -19.76 -8.35 3.67
CA ILE A 231 -20.30 -7.88 4.94
C ILE A 231 -20.40 -6.35 4.95
N TRP A 232 -19.38 -5.65 4.44
CA TRP A 232 -19.29 -4.19 4.47
C TRP A 232 -20.21 -3.49 3.46
N ARG A 233 -20.28 -3.99 2.23
CA ARG A 233 -21.21 -3.51 1.21
C ARG A 233 -22.61 -3.93 1.64
N ARG A 234 -23.37 -2.98 2.23
CA ARG A 234 -24.80 -3.13 2.47
C ARG A 234 -25.43 -3.85 1.28
N GLN A 235 -26.07 -4.99 1.52
CA GLN A 235 -26.99 -5.53 0.53
C GLN A 235 -28.07 -4.46 0.36
N ALA A 236 -28.01 -3.75 -0.77
CA ALA A 236 -29.10 -2.87 -1.17
C ALA A 236 -30.35 -3.76 -1.20
N SER A 237 -31.26 -3.51 -0.25
CA SER A 237 -32.60 -4.09 -0.24
C SER A 237 -33.44 -3.42 -1.31
#